data_AF-A0A948X0E6-F1
#
_entry.id   AF-A0A948X0E6-F1
#
_cell.length_a   1.000
_cell.length_b   1.000
_cell.length_c   1.000
_cell.angle_alpha   90.00
_cell.angle_beta   90.00
_cell.angle_gamma   90.00
#
_symmetry.space_group_name_H-M   'P 1'
#
loop_
_entity.id
_entity.type
_entity.pdbx_description
1 polymer ?
#
loop_
_entity_poly.entity_id
_entity_poly.type
_entity_poly.pdbx_seq_one_letter_code
_entity_poly.pdbx_strand_id
1 'polypeptide(L)' 'MTDIKPSADAIPVREAFGTEQALSDDATLFFDKDFWGNYNIIKPEESLEKAVGKLKKMQDAESEGK' A
#
# COMPACT_ATOMS: atom_id res chain seq x y z
N MET A 1 19.88 -8.53 -1.02
CA MET A 1 18.43 -8.76 -1.21
C MET A 1 17.75 -8.06 -0.05
N THR A 2 17.04 -6.96 -0.29
CA THR A 2 16.44 -6.16 0.80
C THR A 2 15.19 -6.87 1.32
N ASP A 3 15.21 -7.23 2.59
CA ASP A 3 14.12 -7.87 3.34
C ASP A 3 12.99 -6.83 3.56
N ILE A 4 12.05 -6.76 2.62
CA ILE A 4 10.82 -5.97 2.81
C ILE A 4 9.97 -6.76 3.80
N LYS A 5 10.07 -6.44 5.09
CA LYS A 5 9.14 -6.99 6.09
C LYS A 5 7.75 -6.44 5.79
N PRO A 6 6.73 -7.28 5.54
CA PRO A 6 5.36 -6.80 5.42
C PRO A 6 4.96 -6.22 6.79
N SER A 7 4.82 -4.90 6.86
CA SER A 7 4.33 -4.20 8.04
C SER A 7 2.80 -4.34 8.23
N ALA A 8 2.12 -4.97 7.28
CA ALA A 8 0.69 -5.26 7.35
C ALA A 8 0.46 -6.67 7.87
N ASP A 9 -0.51 -6.83 8.77
CA ASP A 9 -0.98 -8.13 9.22
C ASP A 9 -1.35 -9.02 8.01
N ALA A 10 -0.99 -10.30 8.09
CA ALA A 10 -1.31 -11.25 7.04
C ALA A 10 -2.83 -11.40 6.93
N ILE A 11 -3.36 -11.15 5.72
CA ILE A 11 -4.80 -11.31 5.44
C ILE A 11 -5.20 -12.77 5.71
N PRO A 12 -6.18 -13.04 6.57
CA PRO A 12 -6.64 -14.40 6.83
C PRO A 12 -7.03 -15.12 5.54
N VAL A 13 -6.74 -16.42 5.41
CA VAL A 13 -7.01 -17.19 4.18
C VAL A 13 -8.49 -17.15 3.77
N ARG A 14 -9.40 -17.02 4.74
CA ARG A 14 -10.85 -16.91 4.49
C ARG A 14 -11.26 -15.55 3.92
N GLU A 15 -10.43 -14.54 4.10
CA GLU A 15 -10.61 -13.16 3.64
C GLU A 15 -9.73 -12.84 2.42
N ALA A 16 -8.78 -13.72 2.09
CA ALA A 16 -7.90 -13.59 0.93
C ALA A 16 -8.62 -14.02 -0.36
N PHE A 17 -8.37 -13.30 -1.45
CA PHE A 17 -8.90 -13.64 -2.77
C PHE A 17 -8.13 -14.81 -3.40
N GLY A 18 -8.86 -15.68 -4.10
CA GLY A 18 -8.25 -16.76 -4.88
C GLY A 18 -7.52 -16.24 -6.13
N THR A 19 -6.54 -16.99 -6.62
CA THR A 19 -5.73 -16.60 -7.79
C THR A 19 -6.53 -16.44 -9.08
N GLU A 20 -7.65 -17.15 -9.21
CA GLU A 20 -8.55 -17.08 -10.38
C GLU A 20 -9.70 -16.10 -10.18
N GLN A 21 -9.81 -15.51 -9.00
CA GLN A 21 -10.92 -14.64 -8.63
C GLN A 21 -10.61 -13.22 -9.11
N ALA A 22 -11.17 -12.84 -10.26
CA ALA A 22 -11.05 -11.49 -10.78
C ALA A 22 -12.03 -10.55 -10.07
N LEU A 23 -11.51 -9.45 -9.50
CA LEU A 23 -12.30 -8.38 -8.89
C LEU A 23 -12.76 -7.36 -9.95
N SER A 24 -13.29 -7.87 -11.08
CA SER A 24 -13.66 -7.02 -12.22
C SER A 24 -14.80 -6.07 -11.91
N ASP A 25 -15.75 -6.48 -11.06
CA ASP A 25 -16.87 -5.63 -10.63
C ASP A 25 -16.35 -4.43 -9.80
N ASP A 26 -15.33 -4.67 -8.97
CA ASP A 26 -14.71 -3.68 -8.09
C ASP A 26 -13.58 -2.89 -8.77
N ALA A 27 -13.18 -3.26 -10.00
CA ALA A 27 -12.11 -2.57 -10.73
C ALA A 27 -12.42 -1.08 -10.97
N THR A 28 -13.70 -0.71 -10.96
CA THR A 28 -14.14 0.68 -11.09
C THR A 28 -13.82 1.51 -9.83
N LEU A 29 -13.72 0.88 -8.66
CA LEU A 29 -13.41 1.54 -7.39
C LEU A 29 -11.98 2.11 -7.36
N PHE A 30 -11.07 1.63 -8.22
CA PHE A 30 -9.72 2.19 -8.35
C PHE A 30 -9.71 3.67 -8.76
N PHE A 31 -10.76 4.14 -9.44
CA PHE A 31 -10.90 5.54 -9.86
C PHE A 31 -11.58 6.39 -8.78
N ASP A 32 -12.15 5.77 -7.74
CA ASP A 32 -12.71 6.50 -6.61
C ASP A 32 -11.57 7.02 -5.74
N LYS A 33 -11.60 8.34 -5.48
CA LYS A 33 -10.60 9.02 -4.65
C LYS A 33 -10.64 8.56 -3.20
N ASP A 34 -11.82 8.15 -2.73
CA ASP A 34 -12.06 7.77 -1.34
C ASP A 34 -11.73 6.29 -1.08
N PHE A 35 -11.60 5.46 -2.14
CA PHE A 35 -11.35 4.02 -2.02
C PHE A 35 -10.08 3.68 -1.22
N TRP A 36 -8.99 4.42 -1.47
CA TRP A 36 -7.72 4.21 -0.76
C TRP A 36 -7.74 4.76 0.67
N GLY A 37 -8.72 5.60 1.03
CA GLY A 37 -8.85 6.22 2.35
C GLY A 37 -7.52 6.77 2.88
N ASN A 38 -7.13 6.33 4.08
CA ASN A 38 -5.87 6.72 4.72
C ASN A 38 -4.62 6.04 4.12
N TYR A 39 -4.79 5.02 3.27
CA TYR A 39 -3.70 4.35 2.56
C TYR A 39 -3.31 5.07 1.26
N ASN A 40 -3.94 6.20 0.95
CA ASN A 40 -3.51 7.09 -0.11
C ASN A 40 -2.26 7.86 0.34
N ILE A 41 -1.14 7.15 0.44
CA ILE A 41 0.13 7.63 0.98
C ILE A 41 0.72 8.74 0.10
N ILE A 42 0.36 8.76 -1.18
CA ILE A 42 0.82 9.71 -2.17
C ILE A 42 -0.37 10.55 -2.61
N LYS A 43 -0.22 11.87 -2.58
CA LYS A 43 -1.22 12.72 -3.19
C LYS A 43 -1.14 12.55 -4.71
N PRO A 44 -2.26 12.55 -5.45
CA PRO A 44 -2.24 12.41 -6.90
C PRO A 44 -1.44 13.52 -7.60
N GLU A 45 -1.25 14.67 -6.94
CA GLU A 45 -0.44 15.78 -7.43
C GLU A 45 1.07 15.65 -7.12
N GLU A 46 1.48 14.62 -6.36
CA GLU A 46 2.87 14.37 -6.02
C GLU A 46 3.48 13.29 -6.92
N SER A 47 4.68 13.52 -7.45
CA SER A 47 5.32 12.52 -8.31
C SER A 47 5.75 11.28 -7.53
N LEU A 48 5.84 10.15 -8.24
CA LEU A 48 6.23 8.85 -7.69
C LEU A 48 7.60 8.90 -7.02
N GLU A 49 8.56 9.65 -7.57
CA GLU A 49 9.91 9.79 -7.01
C GLU A 49 9.89 10.43 -5.62
N LYS A 50 9.05 11.46 -5.44
CA LYS A 50 8.92 12.18 -4.17
C LYS A 50 8.18 11.34 -3.13
N ALA A 51 7.16 10.62 -3.56
CA ALA A 51 6.46 9.62 -2.74
C ALA A 51 7.40 8.53 -2.21
N VAL A 52 8.20 7.92 -3.09
CA VAL A 52 9.21 6.91 -2.71
C VAL A 52 10.22 7.50 -1.73
N GLY A 53 10.64 8.76 -1.93
CA GLY A 53 11.53 9.46 -0.99
C GLY A 53 10.94 9.59 0.43
N LYS A 54 9.65 9.89 0.55
CA LYS A 54 8.96 9.95 1.85
C LYS A 54 8.86 8.58 2.52
N LEU A 55 8.50 7.55 1.76
CA LEU A 55 8.39 6.18 2.26
C LEU A 55 9.72 5.68 2.85
N LYS A 56 10.83 5.91 2.15
CA LYS A 56 12.17 5.55 2.65
C LYS A 56 12.49 6.26 3.97
N LYS A 57 12.21 7.56 4.05
CA LYS A 57 12.43 8.34 5.28
C LYS A 57 11.60 7.83 6.47
N MET A 58 10.38 7.34 6.24
CA MET A 58 9.55 6.74 7.28
C MET A 58 10.15 5.42 7.79
N GLN A 59 10.62 4.56 6.87
CA GLN A 59 11.31 3.32 7.23
C GLN A 59 12.61 3.56 8.01
N ASP A 60 13.39 4.56 7.60
CA ASP A 60 14.63 4.93 8.29
C ASP A 60 14.33 5.45 9.70
N ALA A 61 13.31 6.30 9.85
CA ALA A 61 12.90 6.85 11.16
C ALA A 61 12.35 5.78 12.13
N GLU A 62 11.65 4.76 11.63
CA GLU A 62 11.24 3.62 12.47
C GLU A 62 12.42 2.73 12.89
N SER A 63 13.52 2.74 12.14
CA SER A 63 14.71 1.96 12.47
C SER A 63 15.59 2.58 13.57
N GLU A 64 15.49 3.90 13.78
CA GLU A 64 16.28 4.65 14.77
C GLU A 64 15.60 4.79 16.14
N GLY A 65 14.34 4.36 16.27
CA GLY A 65 13.54 4.44 17.50
C GLY A 65 13.57 3.20 18.41
N LYS A 66 14.61 2.35 18.31
CA LYS A 66 14.75 1.13 19.13
C LYS A 66 15.88 1.23 20.15
#